data_AF-A0A7T5EIJ0-F1
#
_entry.id   AF-A0A7T5EIJ0-F1
#
_cell.length_a   1.000
_cell.length_b   1.000
_cell.length_c   1.000
_cell.angle_alpha   90.00
_cell.angle_beta   90.00
_cell.angle_gamma   90.00
#
_symmetry.space_group_name_H-M   'P 1'
#
loop_
_entity.id
_entity.type
_entity.pdbx_description
1 polymer ?
#
loop_
_entity_poly.entity_id
_entity_poly.type
_entity_poly.pdbx_seq_one_letter_code
_entity_poly.pdbx_strand_id
1 'polypeptide(L)'
;MKEDLLQLALKFIHGEIDEITYISRHDRDWYEVKELAATDPITFGILLRKLSLPYRRKALIHAFSLRTAELKTLLLGDFSESSSTIFDLTNPLKSRRFSNELLAQFGIIHRVPFDWAYKDRLVMERWNFKNYDFSGIALTCMKDLIPLLRMAEDRNRDVKGYVIQTNTDQECYIRLESRTDVIVVDLYQNDLLSLDKLMSALKSRSLTWSGFITQSVVPGHRYWTFIGAENESAIARVLESEFKYIQNDMRL
;
A
#
# COMPACT_ATOMS: atom_id res chain seq x y z
N MET A 1 -13.15 13.71 -21.36
CA MET A 1 -12.26 12.52 -21.42
C MET A 1 -12.06 11.85 -20.05
N LYS A 2 -12.09 12.57 -18.92
CA LYS A 2 -11.97 11.94 -17.58
C LYS A 2 -13.17 11.09 -17.12
N GLU A 3 -14.38 11.44 -17.55
CA GLU A 3 -15.58 10.65 -17.23
C GLU A 3 -15.64 9.34 -18.02
N ASP A 4 -14.85 9.21 -19.09
CA ASP A 4 -14.91 8.05 -20.00
C ASP A 4 -14.20 6.83 -19.40
N LEU A 5 -12.99 6.96 -18.81
CA LEU A 5 -12.28 5.80 -18.26
C LEU A 5 -12.89 5.26 -16.97
N LEU A 6 -13.49 6.11 -16.11
CA LEU A 6 -14.19 5.62 -14.92
C LEU A 6 -15.41 4.78 -15.31
N GLN A 7 -16.19 5.25 -16.30
CA GLN A 7 -17.30 4.47 -16.86
C GLN A 7 -16.79 3.18 -17.51
N LEU A 8 -15.66 3.23 -18.21
CA LEU A 8 -15.03 2.05 -18.79
C LEU A 8 -14.61 1.02 -17.73
N ALA A 9 -14.02 1.48 -16.61
CA ALA A 9 -13.67 0.63 -15.48
C ALA A 9 -14.91 -0.04 -14.88
N LEU A 10 -16.00 0.72 -14.71
CA LEU A 10 -17.28 0.18 -14.24
C LEU A 10 -17.85 -0.85 -15.23
N LYS A 11 -17.83 -0.59 -16.54
CA LYS A 11 -18.27 -1.57 -17.55
C LYS A 11 -17.46 -2.87 -17.47
N PHE A 12 -16.14 -2.77 -17.29
CA PHE A 12 -15.29 -3.95 -17.09
C PHE A 12 -15.62 -4.68 -15.78
N ILE A 13 -15.83 -3.95 -14.68
CA ILE A 13 -16.28 -4.48 -13.39
C ILE A 13 -17.64 -5.19 -13.49
N HIS A 14 -18.56 -4.71 -14.33
CA HIS A 14 -19.86 -5.36 -14.54
C HIS A 14 -19.82 -6.47 -15.60
N GLY A 15 -18.70 -6.63 -16.30
CA GLY A 15 -18.51 -7.67 -17.32
C GLY A 15 -19.13 -7.32 -18.68
N GLU A 16 -19.42 -6.04 -18.91
CA GLU A 16 -19.95 -5.53 -20.17
C GLU A 16 -18.88 -5.44 -21.27
N ILE A 17 -17.60 -5.36 -20.87
CA ILE A 17 -16.44 -5.39 -21.76
C ILE A 17 -15.37 -6.35 -21.21
N ASP A 18 -14.52 -6.86 -22.08
CA ASP A 18 -13.38 -7.72 -21.70
C ASP A 18 -12.14 -6.90 -21.26
N GLU A 19 -11.15 -7.60 -20.71
CA GLU A 19 -9.91 -6.96 -20.25
C GLU A 19 -9.15 -6.32 -21.43
N ILE A 20 -9.10 -6.97 -22.59
CA ILE A 20 -8.38 -6.44 -23.76
C ILE A 20 -8.97 -5.09 -24.18
N THR A 21 -10.31 -4.99 -24.23
CA THR A 21 -11.04 -3.77 -24.54
C THR A 21 -10.78 -2.72 -23.47
N TYR A 22 -10.83 -3.08 -22.19
CA TYR A 22 -10.52 -2.16 -21.10
C TYR A 22 -9.09 -1.62 -21.23
N ILE A 23 -8.08 -2.48 -21.33
CA ILE A 23 -6.66 -2.10 -21.43
C ILE A 23 -6.36 -1.31 -22.70
N SER A 24 -6.97 -1.64 -23.84
CA SER A 24 -6.72 -0.96 -25.13
C SER A 24 -7.04 0.54 -25.13
N ARG A 25 -7.86 1.00 -24.17
CA ARG A 25 -8.23 2.40 -24.00
C ARG A 25 -7.29 3.16 -23.05
N HIS A 26 -6.34 2.47 -22.43
CA HIS A 26 -5.36 3.09 -21.53
C HIS A 26 -4.03 3.26 -22.26
N ASP A 27 -3.69 4.50 -22.62
CA ASP A 27 -2.39 4.82 -23.18
C ASP A 27 -1.29 4.70 -22.11
N ARG A 28 -1.05 5.81 -21.38
CA ARG A 28 0.03 5.96 -20.40
C ARG A 28 -0.46 6.31 -19.00
N ASP A 29 -1.68 6.82 -18.87
CA ASP A 29 -2.23 7.29 -17.61
C ASP A 29 -3.48 6.49 -17.25
N TRP A 30 -3.55 6.12 -15.97
CA TRP A 30 -4.60 5.31 -15.35
C TRP A 30 -5.15 6.14 -14.19
N TYR A 31 -5.58 7.37 -14.49
CA TYR A 31 -5.98 8.33 -13.46
C TYR A 31 -7.23 7.85 -12.72
N GLU A 32 -8.11 7.11 -13.40
CA GLU A 32 -9.34 6.54 -12.84
C GLU A 32 -9.01 5.51 -11.77
N VAL A 33 -7.92 4.75 -11.93
CA VAL A 33 -7.43 3.83 -10.90
C VAL A 33 -6.94 4.58 -9.67
N LYS A 34 -6.23 5.70 -9.84
CA LYS A 34 -5.80 6.54 -8.70
C LYS A 34 -7.00 7.14 -7.98
N GLU A 35 -7.99 7.62 -8.73
CA GLU A 35 -9.21 8.18 -8.18
C GLU A 35 -9.99 7.13 -7.40
N LEU A 36 -10.27 5.96 -8.01
CA LEU A 36 -10.93 4.84 -7.34
C LEU A 36 -10.20 4.40 -6.08
N ALA A 37 -8.87 4.28 -6.12
CA ALA A 37 -8.09 3.88 -4.94
C ALA A 37 -8.24 4.87 -3.77
N ALA A 38 -8.36 6.16 -4.06
CA ALA A 38 -8.50 7.21 -3.04
C ALA A 38 -9.95 7.41 -2.57
N THR A 39 -10.96 7.14 -3.42
CA THR A 39 -12.36 7.46 -3.14
C THR A 39 -13.26 6.26 -2.85
N ASP A 40 -12.99 5.12 -3.49
CA ASP A 40 -13.77 3.90 -3.34
C ASP A 40 -12.85 2.66 -3.37
N PRO A 41 -12.16 2.37 -2.24
CA PRO A 41 -11.27 1.23 -2.13
C PRO A 41 -11.96 -0.11 -2.41
N ILE A 42 -13.27 -0.23 -2.17
CA ILE A 42 -14.02 -1.46 -2.47
C ILE A 42 -14.11 -1.67 -3.98
N THR A 43 -14.59 -0.67 -4.72
CA THR A 43 -14.69 -0.75 -6.18
C THR A 43 -13.31 -0.94 -6.81
N PHE A 44 -12.29 -0.26 -6.28
CA PHE A 44 -10.90 -0.49 -6.68
C PHE A 44 -10.46 -1.94 -6.43
N GLY A 45 -10.79 -2.51 -5.28
CA GLY A 45 -10.56 -3.92 -4.97
C GLY A 45 -11.25 -4.87 -5.95
N ILE A 46 -12.50 -4.58 -6.35
CA ILE A 46 -13.22 -5.35 -7.37
C ILE A 46 -12.50 -5.32 -8.72
N LEU A 47 -12.06 -4.13 -9.15
CA LEU A 47 -11.27 -3.95 -10.38
C LEU A 47 -10.00 -4.82 -10.34
N LEU A 48 -9.21 -4.71 -9.26
CA LEU A 48 -7.96 -5.45 -9.11
C LEU A 48 -8.16 -6.96 -9.22
N ARG A 49 -9.25 -7.51 -8.68
CA ARG A 49 -9.54 -8.95 -8.77
C ARG A 49 -9.85 -9.41 -10.18
N LYS A 50 -10.48 -8.56 -10.99
CA LYS A 50 -10.80 -8.86 -12.39
C LYS A 50 -9.59 -8.79 -13.30
N LEU A 51 -8.63 -7.92 -12.97
CA LEU A 51 -7.40 -7.79 -13.75
C LEU A 51 -6.52 -9.04 -13.63
N SER A 52 -5.96 -9.46 -14.75
CA SER A 52 -4.85 -10.40 -14.78
C SER A 52 -3.63 -9.81 -14.09
N LEU A 53 -2.76 -10.69 -13.58
CA LEU A 53 -1.68 -10.32 -12.68
C LEU A 53 -0.77 -9.16 -13.17
N PRO A 54 -0.34 -9.10 -14.45
CA PRO A 54 0.49 -8.00 -14.94
C PRO A 54 -0.23 -6.65 -14.88
N TYR A 55 -1.50 -6.61 -15.28
CA TYR A 55 -2.30 -5.37 -15.27
C TYR A 55 -2.75 -4.97 -13.87
N ARG A 56 -3.00 -5.95 -12.98
CA ARG A 56 -3.25 -5.68 -11.57
C ARG A 56 -2.05 -4.99 -10.92
N ARG A 57 -0.83 -5.50 -11.15
CA ARG A 57 0.40 -4.87 -10.66
C ARG A 57 0.58 -3.47 -11.26
N LYS A 58 0.30 -3.30 -12.55
CA LYS A 58 0.32 -1.98 -13.21
C LYS A 58 -0.66 -1.02 -12.53
N ALA A 59 -1.91 -1.41 -12.33
CA ALA A 59 -2.92 -0.61 -11.65
C ALA A 59 -2.48 -0.21 -10.23
N LEU A 60 -1.91 -1.13 -9.46
CA LEU A 60 -1.36 -0.83 -8.13
C LEU A 60 -0.25 0.23 -8.18
N ILE A 61 0.70 0.11 -9.10
CA ILE A 61 1.78 1.09 -9.27
C ILE A 61 1.23 2.48 -9.58
N HIS A 62 0.25 2.56 -10.48
CA HIS A 62 -0.40 3.83 -10.84
C HIS A 62 -1.21 4.43 -9.68
N ALA A 63 -1.96 3.61 -8.94
CA ALA A 63 -2.75 4.07 -7.79
C ALA A 63 -1.88 4.78 -6.73
N PHE A 64 -0.68 4.26 -6.47
CA PHE A 64 0.25 4.80 -5.48
C PHE A 64 1.19 5.89 -6.03
N SER A 65 1.03 6.25 -7.32
CA SER A 65 1.81 7.31 -8.00
C SER A 65 3.34 7.12 -7.90
N LEU A 66 3.81 5.88 -7.85
CA LEU A 66 5.24 5.57 -7.74
C LEU A 66 5.89 5.64 -9.12
N ARG A 67 6.94 6.45 -9.26
CA ARG A 67 7.74 6.46 -10.49
C ARG A 67 8.53 5.16 -10.59
N THR A 68 8.79 4.69 -11.81
CA THR A 68 9.55 3.45 -12.04
C THR A 68 10.88 3.39 -11.29
N ALA A 69 11.63 4.50 -11.25
CA ALA A 69 12.90 4.58 -10.53
C ALA A 69 12.71 4.47 -9.00
N GLU A 70 11.68 5.12 -8.46
CA GLU A 70 11.34 5.08 -7.04
C GLU A 70 10.89 3.68 -6.61
N LEU A 71 10.01 3.04 -7.39
CA LEU A 71 9.58 1.67 -7.14
C LEU A 71 10.76 0.68 -7.23
N LYS A 72 11.69 0.89 -8.16
CA LYS A 72 12.90 0.10 -8.28
C LYS A 72 13.74 0.19 -7.00
N THR A 73 13.99 1.40 -6.50
CA THR A 73 14.69 1.59 -5.23
C THR A 73 13.96 0.91 -4.07
N LEU A 74 12.64 1.07 -3.96
CA LEU A 74 11.85 0.47 -2.89
C LEU A 74 11.85 -1.07 -2.89
N LEU A 75 11.96 -1.70 -4.07
CA LEU A 75 11.94 -3.15 -4.22
C LEU A 75 13.34 -3.78 -4.19
N LEU A 76 14.35 -3.10 -4.74
CA LEU A 76 15.66 -3.70 -5.05
C LEU A 76 16.84 -2.98 -4.38
N GLY A 77 16.62 -1.81 -3.80
CA GLY A 77 17.66 -0.94 -3.25
C GLY A 77 18.36 -0.08 -4.31
N ASP A 78 19.09 0.94 -3.84
CA ASP A 78 19.72 1.98 -4.66
C ASP A 78 20.79 1.45 -5.62
N PHE A 79 21.46 0.37 -5.24
CA PHE A 79 22.59 -0.20 -6.00
C PHE A 79 22.18 -1.30 -6.98
N SER A 80 20.87 -1.56 -7.14
CA SER A 80 20.44 -2.62 -8.06
C SER A 80 20.63 -2.20 -9.52
N GLU A 81 21.41 -2.97 -10.28
CA GLU A 81 21.56 -2.78 -11.73
C GLU A 81 20.39 -3.35 -12.55
N SER A 82 19.42 -4.00 -11.90
CA SER A 82 18.35 -4.70 -12.60
C SER A 82 17.30 -3.74 -13.19
N SER A 83 17.61 -3.20 -14.36
CA SER A 83 16.78 -2.25 -15.10
C SER A 83 15.46 -2.84 -15.60
N SER A 84 15.40 -4.15 -15.86
CA SER A 84 14.22 -4.80 -16.44
C SER A 84 13.17 -5.27 -15.43
N THR A 85 13.47 -5.34 -14.13
CA THR A 85 12.60 -6.03 -13.16
C THR A 85 11.21 -5.40 -13.05
N ILE A 86 11.10 -4.07 -13.04
CA ILE A 86 9.79 -3.39 -13.01
C ILE A 86 8.99 -3.61 -14.30
N PHE A 87 9.68 -3.60 -15.43
CA PHE A 87 9.07 -3.90 -16.73
C PHE A 87 8.57 -5.35 -16.77
N ASP A 88 9.38 -6.30 -16.32
CA ASP A 88 9.01 -7.71 -16.28
C ASP A 88 7.82 -7.97 -15.32
N LEU A 89 7.69 -7.22 -14.22
CA LEU A 89 6.58 -7.35 -13.26
C LEU A 89 5.21 -7.05 -13.88
N THR A 90 5.18 -6.13 -14.85
CA THR A 90 3.95 -5.56 -15.44
C THR A 90 3.73 -5.97 -16.90
N ASN A 91 4.67 -6.70 -17.50
CA ASN A 91 4.59 -7.11 -18.89
C ASN A 91 3.91 -8.49 -19.05
N PRO A 92 2.74 -8.58 -19.72
CA PRO A 92 2.03 -9.84 -19.90
C PRO A 92 2.77 -10.86 -20.78
N LEU A 93 3.73 -10.43 -21.59
CA LEU A 93 4.55 -11.30 -22.43
C LEU A 93 5.74 -11.92 -21.67
N LYS A 94 5.98 -11.52 -20.43
CA LYS A 94 7.09 -12.02 -19.61
C LYS A 94 6.59 -13.06 -18.61
N SER A 95 7.30 -14.18 -18.54
CA SER A 95 7.02 -15.30 -17.63
C SER A 95 8.07 -15.43 -16.50
N ARG A 96 8.81 -14.35 -16.21
CA ARG A 96 9.85 -14.34 -15.19
C ARG A 96 9.25 -14.69 -13.82
N ARG A 97 9.87 -15.63 -13.12
CA ARG A 97 9.58 -15.90 -11.72
C ARG A 97 10.24 -14.84 -10.85
N PHE A 98 9.47 -14.24 -9.95
CA PHE A 98 9.96 -13.32 -8.93
C PHE A 98 10.07 -14.04 -7.60
N SER A 99 11.00 -13.61 -6.75
CA SER A 99 11.12 -14.15 -5.40
C SER A 99 9.92 -13.75 -4.54
N ASN A 100 9.63 -14.52 -3.49
CA ASN A 100 8.52 -14.21 -2.60
C ASN A 100 8.78 -12.91 -1.84
N GLU A 101 10.03 -12.65 -1.45
CA GLU A 101 10.45 -11.44 -0.73
C GLU A 101 10.16 -10.19 -1.57
N LEU A 102 10.48 -10.21 -2.87
CA LEU A 102 10.20 -9.10 -3.77
C LEU A 102 8.69 -8.84 -3.90
N LEU A 103 7.90 -9.90 -4.10
CA LEU A 103 6.44 -9.78 -4.23
C LEU A 103 5.75 -9.40 -2.92
N ALA A 104 6.31 -9.84 -1.80
CA ALA A 104 5.87 -9.47 -0.47
C ALA A 104 6.13 -8.00 -0.17
N GLN A 105 7.33 -7.51 -0.48
CA GLN A 105 7.67 -6.08 -0.39
C GLN A 105 6.78 -5.25 -1.32
N PHE A 106 6.50 -5.74 -2.54
CA PHE A 106 5.52 -5.12 -3.43
C PHE A 106 4.13 -5.03 -2.78
N GLY A 107 3.67 -6.10 -2.12
CA GLY A 107 2.40 -6.12 -1.38
C GLY A 107 2.38 -5.11 -0.22
N ILE A 108 3.46 -5.00 0.55
CA ILE A 108 3.61 -4.01 1.64
C ILE A 108 3.52 -2.59 1.07
N ILE A 109 4.29 -2.28 0.03
CA ILE A 109 4.32 -0.94 -0.59
C ILE A 109 2.91 -0.49 -0.99
N HIS A 110 2.16 -1.38 -1.64
CA HIS A 110 0.86 -1.08 -2.23
C HIS A 110 -0.33 -1.47 -1.34
N ARG A 111 -0.10 -1.79 -0.06
CA ARG A 111 -1.15 -2.10 0.94
C ARG A 111 -2.14 -3.19 0.47
N VAL A 112 -1.63 -4.26 -0.15
CA VAL A 112 -2.43 -5.42 -0.60
C VAL A 112 -1.87 -6.73 -0.05
N PRO A 113 -2.70 -7.78 0.16
CA PRO A 113 -2.21 -9.09 0.58
C PRO A 113 -1.26 -9.72 -0.45
N PHE A 114 -0.39 -10.62 0.01
CA PHE A 114 0.60 -11.30 -0.83
C PHE A 114 -0.01 -11.97 -2.07
N ASP A 115 -1.13 -12.66 -1.87
CA ASP A 115 -1.84 -13.36 -2.94
C ASP A 115 -2.26 -12.43 -4.09
N TRP A 116 -2.50 -11.14 -3.82
CA TRP A 116 -2.87 -10.17 -4.84
C TRP A 116 -1.68 -9.80 -5.74
N ALA A 117 -0.46 -9.83 -5.19
CA ALA A 117 0.79 -9.59 -5.91
C ALA A 117 1.37 -10.85 -6.58
N TYR A 118 0.97 -12.05 -6.14
CA TYR A 118 1.55 -13.33 -6.58
C TYR A 118 0.64 -14.16 -7.49
N LYS A 119 -0.65 -14.30 -7.17
CA LYS A 119 -1.55 -15.23 -7.88
C LYS A 119 -2.26 -14.54 -9.04
N ASP A 120 -2.25 -15.18 -10.21
CA ASP A 120 -3.13 -14.78 -11.31
C ASP A 120 -4.55 -15.31 -11.10
N ARG A 121 -5.56 -14.57 -11.58
CA ARG A 121 -7.00 -14.90 -11.43
C ARG A 121 -7.41 -15.07 -9.96
N LEU A 122 -8.37 -15.96 -9.66
CA LEU A 122 -9.04 -16.24 -8.37
C LEU A 122 -8.25 -15.80 -7.14
N VAL A 123 -8.35 -14.51 -6.83
CA VAL A 123 -7.71 -13.91 -5.68
C VAL A 123 -8.61 -14.17 -4.48
N MET A 124 -8.02 -14.65 -3.39
CA MET A 124 -8.80 -14.88 -2.18
C MET A 124 -9.34 -13.56 -1.62
N GLU A 125 -10.62 -13.55 -1.24
CA GLU A 125 -11.30 -12.44 -0.58
C GLU A 125 -10.99 -12.38 0.92
N ARG A 126 -9.72 -12.61 1.28
CA ARG A 126 -9.26 -12.53 2.67
C ARG A 126 -7.92 -11.86 2.75
N TRP A 127 -7.76 -11.02 3.76
CA TRP A 127 -6.45 -10.50 4.11
C TRP A 127 -5.59 -11.65 4.65
N ASN A 128 -4.33 -11.70 4.21
CA ASN A 128 -3.33 -12.60 4.76
C ASN A 128 -2.03 -11.83 4.96
N PHE A 129 -1.29 -12.21 6.00
CA PHE A 129 -0.11 -11.50 6.44
C PHE A 129 1.21 -12.04 5.86
N LYS A 130 1.13 -12.92 4.83
CA LYS A 130 2.32 -13.53 4.22
C LYS A 130 3.35 -12.55 3.67
N ASN A 131 2.92 -11.33 3.36
CA ASN A 131 3.85 -10.25 3.03
C ASN A 131 4.89 -10.03 4.14
N TYR A 132 4.42 -10.04 5.38
CA TYR A 132 5.24 -9.83 6.56
C TYR A 132 6.04 -11.08 6.92
N ASP A 133 5.49 -12.28 6.67
CA ASP A 133 6.24 -13.53 6.84
C ASP A 133 7.46 -13.59 5.90
N PHE A 134 7.33 -13.10 4.67
CA PHE A 134 8.39 -13.14 3.67
C PHE A 134 9.33 -11.92 3.69
N SER A 135 8.84 -10.74 4.07
CA SER A 135 9.60 -9.48 3.94
C SER A 135 9.51 -8.55 5.14
N GLY A 136 8.83 -8.97 6.22
CA GLY A 136 8.72 -8.22 7.45
C GLY A 136 10.00 -8.29 8.28
N ILE A 137 10.36 -7.19 8.92
CA ILE A 137 11.47 -7.12 9.87
C ILE A 137 10.91 -7.42 11.27
N ALA A 138 11.44 -8.45 11.92
CA ALA A 138 11.03 -8.79 13.27
C ALA A 138 11.53 -7.75 14.28
N LEU A 139 10.63 -7.28 15.14
CA LEU A 139 10.91 -6.45 16.30
C LEU A 139 10.51 -7.20 17.57
N THR A 140 11.24 -6.97 18.66
CA THR A 140 10.97 -7.65 19.93
C THR A 140 9.81 -7.00 20.68
N CYS A 141 9.64 -5.69 20.53
CA CYS A 141 8.53 -4.97 21.15
C CYS A 141 8.19 -3.67 20.41
N MET A 142 7.06 -3.05 20.76
CA MET A 142 6.61 -1.78 20.18
C MET A 142 7.61 -0.62 20.40
N LYS A 143 8.40 -0.66 21.48
CA LYS A 143 9.39 0.39 21.74
C LYS A 143 10.52 0.39 20.72
N ASP A 144 10.80 -0.75 20.09
CA ASP A 144 11.82 -0.87 19.04
C ASP A 144 11.42 -0.10 17.77
N LEU A 145 10.13 0.22 17.61
CA LEU A 145 9.63 1.06 16.52
C LEU A 145 10.03 2.52 16.70
N ILE A 146 10.17 3.01 17.93
CA ILE A 146 10.44 4.43 18.23
C ILE A 146 11.65 4.96 17.43
N PRO A 147 12.85 4.36 17.47
CA PRO A 147 14.00 4.83 16.68
C PRO A 147 13.77 4.83 15.17
N LEU A 148 12.81 4.03 14.67
CA LEU A 148 12.46 3.91 13.26
C LEU A 148 11.45 4.97 12.80
N LEU A 149 10.70 5.57 13.73
CA LEU A 149 9.80 6.71 13.48
C LEU A 149 10.60 7.98 13.18
N ARG A 150 11.22 8.02 12.00
CA ARG A 150 11.97 9.14 11.47
C ARG A 150 11.52 9.45 10.04
N MET A 151 11.51 10.73 9.70
CA MET A 151 11.36 11.16 8.31
C MET A 151 12.55 10.65 7.49
N ALA A 152 12.34 10.51 6.19
CA ALA A 152 13.42 10.10 5.31
C ALA A 152 14.46 11.21 5.18
N GLU A 153 15.73 10.84 5.27
CA GLU A 153 16.83 11.69 4.85
C GLU A 153 16.77 11.82 3.31
N ASP A 154 16.84 13.05 2.80
CA ASP A 154 16.68 13.39 1.38
C ASP A 154 15.29 13.08 0.76
N ARG A 155 15.23 13.00 -0.57
CA ARG A 155 14.01 12.78 -1.36
C ARG A 155 13.58 11.32 -1.48
N ASN A 156 14.18 10.42 -0.70
CA ASN A 156 13.95 8.99 -0.85
C ASN A 156 12.80 8.53 0.05
N ARG A 157 11.67 8.16 -0.56
CA ARG A 157 10.60 7.43 0.12
C ARG A 157 11.15 6.06 0.51
N ASP A 158 10.94 5.65 1.77
CA ASP A 158 11.19 4.28 2.22
C ASP A 158 9.89 3.67 2.75
N VAL A 159 9.70 2.37 2.52
CA VAL A 159 8.53 1.63 3.01
C VAL A 159 8.99 0.26 3.51
N LYS A 160 8.69 -0.04 4.78
CA LYS A 160 9.04 -1.31 5.41
C LYS A 160 7.85 -1.91 6.15
N GLY A 161 7.82 -3.24 6.20
CA GLY A 161 6.93 -3.99 7.08
C GLY A 161 7.68 -4.44 8.32
N TYR A 162 7.02 -4.40 9.47
CA TYR A 162 7.52 -4.87 10.74
C TYR A 162 6.55 -5.87 11.37
N VAL A 163 7.11 -6.88 12.01
CA VAL A 163 6.37 -7.89 12.78
C VAL A 163 6.80 -7.78 14.22
N ILE A 164 5.86 -7.45 15.10
CA ILE A 164 6.11 -7.36 16.53
C ILE A 164 5.50 -8.60 17.16
N GLN A 165 6.36 -9.45 17.71
CA GLN A 165 5.90 -10.58 18.50
C GLN A 165 5.45 -10.06 19.86
N THR A 166 4.15 -10.18 20.13
CA THR A 166 3.64 -9.88 21.47
C THR A 166 3.71 -11.14 22.33
N ASN A 167 3.79 -10.97 23.64
CA ASN A 167 3.77 -12.09 24.59
C ASN A 167 2.43 -12.88 24.61
N THR A 168 1.48 -12.54 23.73
CA THR A 168 0.10 -13.04 23.72
C THR A 168 -0.21 -13.92 22.49
N ASP A 169 0.80 -14.56 21.88
CA ASP A 169 0.70 -15.39 20.66
C ASP A 169 0.08 -14.69 19.44
N GLN A 170 -0.10 -13.37 19.51
CA GLN A 170 -0.63 -12.54 18.44
C GLN A 170 0.46 -11.64 17.88
N GLU A 171 0.75 -11.80 16.60
CA GLU A 171 1.68 -10.92 15.90
C GLU A 171 1.00 -9.58 15.59
N CYS A 172 1.76 -8.50 15.71
CA CYS A 172 1.32 -7.17 15.32
C CYS A 172 2.09 -6.75 14.06
N TYR A 173 1.36 -6.46 13.00
CA TYR A 173 1.93 -6.10 11.69
C TYR A 173 1.81 -4.60 11.45
N ILE A 174 2.97 -3.97 11.26
CA ILE A 174 3.07 -2.53 11.03
C ILE A 174 3.69 -2.29 9.67
N ARG A 175 3.08 -1.45 8.84
CA ARG A 175 3.75 -0.85 7.69
C ARG A 175 4.18 0.55 8.08
N LEU A 176 5.46 0.85 7.92
CA LEU A 176 6.02 2.17 8.12
C LEU A 176 6.46 2.72 6.78
N GLU A 177 6.08 3.94 6.50
CA GLU A 177 6.50 4.68 5.33
C GLU A 177 7.08 6.02 5.75
N SER A 178 8.35 6.23 5.44
CA SER A 178 9.08 7.46 5.70
C SER A 178 9.18 8.26 4.41
N ARG A 179 8.81 9.54 4.48
CA ARG A 179 9.00 10.54 3.42
C ARG A 179 9.78 11.72 3.98
N THR A 180 10.18 12.64 3.12
CA THR A 180 10.97 13.82 3.51
C THR A 180 10.28 14.68 4.58
N ASP A 181 8.95 14.82 4.54
CA ASP A 181 8.21 15.71 5.45
C ASP A 181 7.04 15.04 6.19
N VAL A 182 6.83 13.73 5.99
CA VAL A 182 5.79 12.96 6.68
C VAL A 182 6.26 11.54 7.00
N ILE A 183 5.62 10.94 8.00
CA ILE A 183 5.70 9.51 8.30
C ILE A 183 4.27 8.96 8.26
N VAL A 184 4.06 7.83 7.57
CA VAL A 184 2.78 7.12 7.55
C VAL A 184 2.95 5.75 8.19
N VAL A 185 2.12 5.44 9.18
CA VAL A 185 2.16 4.17 9.92
C VAL A 185 0.81 3.49 9.79
N ASP A 186 0.78 2.28 9.21
CA ASP A 186 -0.41 1.45 9.13
C ASP A 186 -0.31 0.27 10.12
N LEU A 187 -1.33 0.08 10.95
CA LEU A 187 -1.47 -1.01 11.92
C LEU A 187 -2.59 -1.96 11.48
N TYR A 188 -2.23 -3.16 11.04
CA TYR A 188 -3.19 -4.10 10.43
C TYR A 188 -3.85 -5.10 11.38
N GLN A 189 -3.26 -5.32 12.55
CA GLN A 189 -3.84 -6.16 13.60
C GLN A 189 -4.04 -5.30 14.84
N ASN A 190 -5.30 -5.03 15.16
CA ASN A 190 -5.72 -3.87 15.95
C ASN A 190 -6.47 -4.23 17.23
N ASP A 191 -5.96 -5.21 17.99
CA ASP A 191 -6.41 -5.29 19.38
C ASP A 191 -6.12 -3.95 20.09
N LEU A 192 -6.94 -3.59 21.07
CA LEU A 192 -6.86 -2.30 21.75
C LEU A 192 -5.51 -2.09 22.45
N LEU A 193 -4.84 -3.17 22.87
CA LEU A 193 -3.55 -3.10 23.54
C LEU A 193 -2.43 -2.76 22.54
N SER A 194 -2.44 -3.35 21.35
CA SER A 194 -1.51 -3.04 20.27
C SER A 194 -1.67 -1.60 19.79
N LEU A 195 -2.92 -1.12 19.69
CA LEU A 195 -3.24 0.26 19.35
C LEU A 195 -2.70 1.24 20.42
N ASP A 196 -2.97 1.00 21.70
CA ASP A 196 -2.53 1.86 22.81
C ASP A 196 -1.00 1.94 22.90
N LYS A 197 -0.32 0.80 22.74
CA LYS A 197 1.15 0.72 22.68
C LYS A 197 1.70 1.52 21.51
N LEU A 198 1.09 1.40 20.32
CA LEU A 198 1.52 2.17 19.15
C LEU A 198 1.31 3.66 19.41
N MET A 199 0.14 4.08 19.88
CA MET A 199 -0.15 5.49 20.20
C MET A 199 0.86 6.06 21.20
N SER A 200 1.25 5.30 22.22
CA SER A 200 2.30 5.69 23.17
C SER A 200 3.66 5.88 22.48
N ALA A 201 4.02 5.00 21.54
CA ALA A 201 5.25 5.13 20.75
C ALA A 201 5.21 6.36 19.84
N LEU A 202 4.07 6.63 19.18
CA LEU A 202 3.89 7.81 18.32
C LEU A 202 4.04 9.11 19.13
N LYS A 203 3.38 9.21 20.29
CA LYS A 203 3.44 10.37 21.20
C LYS A 203 4.83 10.64 21.80
N SER A 204 5.73 9.65 21.76
CA SER A 204 7.12 9.84 22.19
C SER A 204 7.94 10.68 21.19
N ARG A 205 7.42 10.92 19.99
CA ARG A 205 8.03 11.79 18.97
C ARG A 205 7.35 13.16 18.96
N SER A 206 8.16 14.21 18.85
CA SER A 206 7.72 15.60 18.69
C SER A 206 7.19 15.89 17.28
N LEU A 207 6.15 15.16 16.86
CA LEU A 207 5.43 15.36 15.61
C LEU A 207 3.95 15.59 15.93
N THR A 208 3.28 16.30 15.03
CA THR A 208 1.82 16.32 14.99
C THR A 208 1.34 15.03 14.34
N TRP A 209 0.37 14.37 14.97
CA TRP A 209 -0.16 13.09 14.49
C TRP A 209 -1.67 13.19 14.24
N SER A 210 -2.11 12.74 13.07
CA SER A 210 -3.52 12.42 12.76
C SER A 210 -3.64 10.91 12.61
N GLY A 211 -4.65 10.32 13.25
CA GLY A 211 -4.96 8.90 13.20
C GLY A 211 -6.37 8.67 12.72
N PHE A 212 -6.59 7.61 11.94
CA PHE A 212 -7.92 7.28 11.43
C PHE A 212 -8.01 5.82 10.99
N ILE A 213 -9.23 5.34 10.75
CA ILE A 213 -9.46 4.00 10.22
C ILE A 213 -9.50 4.07 8.70
N THR A 214 -8.62 3.31 8.07
CA THR A 214 -8.53 3.16 6.61
C THR A 214 -9.23 1.89 6.17
N GLN A 215 -10.02 2.02 5.10
CA GLN A 215 -10.64 0.88 4.44
C GLN A 215 -9.65 0.20 3.48
N SER A 216 -9.50 -1.12 3.58
CA SER A 216 -8.69 -1.90 2.65
C SER A 216 -9.39 -2.12 1.31
N VAL A 217 -8.60 -2.43 0.28
CA VAL A 217 -9.11 -2.97 -0.99
C VAL A 217 -9.71 -4.37 -0.84
N VAL A 218 -9.42 -5.07 0.26
CA VAL A 218 -10.10 -6.32 0.63
C VAL A 218 -11.38 -5.97 1.36
N PRO A 219 -12.57 -6.32 0.82
CA PRO A 219 -13.84 -6.00 1.46
C PRO A 219 -13.92 -6.50 2.91
N GLY A 220 -14.42 -5.65 3.81
CA GLY A 220 -14.55 -5.97 5.24
C GLY A 220 -13.26 -5.84 6.05
N HIS A 221 -12.09 -5.71 5.44
CA HIS A 221 -10.84 -5.48 6.16
C HIS A 221 -10.56 -3.99 6.34
N ARG A 222 -10.14 -3.62 7.55
CA ARG A 222 -9.81 -2.24 7.95
C ARG A 222 -8.56 -2.26 8.81
N TYR A 223 -7.80 -1.17 8.78
CA TYR A 223 -6.59 -0.98 9.56
C TYR A 223 -6.52 0.46 10.05
N TRP A 224 -5.74 0.71 11.11
CA TRP A 224 -5.47 2.06 11.55
C TRP A 224 -4.34 2.66 10.72
N THR A 225 -4.48 3.91 10.32
CA THR A 225 -3.43 4.69 9.68
C THR A 225 -3.15 5.91 10.54
N PHE A 226 -1.86 6.21 10.73
CA PHE A 226 -1.38 7.40 11.41
C PHE A 226 -0.44 8.17 10.49
N ILE A 227 -0.61 9.49 10.44
CA ILE A 227 0.25 10.39 9.67
C ILE A 227 0.89 11.37 10.65
N GLY A 228 2.22 11.31 10.72
CA GLY A 228 3.05 12.18 11.55
C GLY A 228 3.79 13.19 10.70
N ALA A 229 3.75 14.47 11.07
CA ALA A 229 4.55 15.51 10.42
C ALA A 229 4.89 16.64 11.40
N GLU A 230 5.90 17.44 11.05
CA GLU A 230 6.22 18.66 11.80
C GLU A 230 5.18 19.77 11.55
N ASN A 231 4.56 19.77 10.37
CA ASN A 231 3.58 20.78 9.96
C ASN A 231 2.25 20.12 9.52
N GLU A 232 1.13 20.61 10.06
CA GLU A 232 -0.22 20.16 9.70
C GLU A 232 -0.52 20.25 8.20
N SER A 233 0.09 21.21 7.47
CA SER A 233 -0.11 21.32 6.02
C SER A 233 0.40 20.10 5.25
N ALA A 234 1.45 19.44 5.76
CA ALA A 234 1.99 18.22 5.14
C ALA A 234 1.03 17.03 5.36
N ILE A 235 0.39 16.96 6.54
CA ILE A 235 -0.66 15.98 6.85
C ILE A 235 -1.86 16.19 5.92
N ALA A 236 -2.38 17.42 5.86
CA ALA A 236 -3.54 17.77 5.03
C ALA A 236 -3.31 17.39 3.56
N ARG A 237 -2.13 17.68 3.01
CA ARG A 237 -1.77 17.31 1.63
C ARG A 237 -1.82 15.81 1.38
N VAL A 238 -1.36 14.99 2.33
CA VAL A 238 -1.41 13.52 2.21
C VAL A 238 -2.84 13.02 2.30
N LEU A 239 -3.63 13.53 3.25
CA LEU A 239 -5.05 13.19 3.38
C LEU A 239 -5.83 13.50 2.10
N GLU A 240 -5.70 14.71 1.58
CA GLU A 240 -6.40 15.16 0.37
C GLU A 240 -5.99 14.39 -0.89
N SER A 241 -4.74 13.91 -0.96
CA SER A 241 -4.22 13.24 -2.16
C SER A 241 -4.36 11.72 -2.14
N GLU A 242 -4.31 11.09 -0.97
CA GLU A 242 -4.23 9.63 -0.82
C GLU A 242 -5.36 9.02 0.04
N PHE A 243 -5.98 9.80 0.92
CA PHE A 243 -6.98 9.31 1.88
C PHE A 243 -8.24 10.20 1.87
N LYS A 244 -8.89 10.33 0.71
CA LYS A 244 -10.01 11.27 0.55
C LYS A 244 -11.27 10.88 1.34
N TYR A 245 -11.44 9.61 1.65
CA TYR A 245 -12.56 9.11 2.47
C TYR A 245 -12.03 8.50 3.76
N ILE A 246 -12.09 9.29 4.82
CA ILE A 246 -11.62 8.93 6.15
C ILE A 246 -12.82 8.61 7.04
N GLN A 247 -12.71 7.56 7.85
CA GLN A 247 -13.62 7.31 8.95
C GLN A 247 -12.91 7.56 10.27
N ASN A 248 -13.55 8.31 11.17
CA ASN A 248 -13.10 8.53 12.55
C ASN A 248 -11.68 9.15 12.65
N ASP A 249 -11.50 10.34 12.11
CA ASP A 249 -10.25 11.11 12.28
C ASP A 249 -10.09 11.58 13.74
N MET A 250 -8.91 11.37 14.29
CA MET A 250 -8.51 11.76 15.64
C MET A 250 -7.12 12.40 15.63
N ARG A 251 -6.94 13.47 16.41
CA ARG A 251 -5.64 14.09 16.68
C ARG A 251 -5.04 13.47 17.95
N LEU A 252 -3.74 13.17 17.94
CA LEU A 252 -3.04 12.55 19.08
C LEU A 252 -2.20 13.52 19.90
#